data_AF-A0A316BAJ8-F1
#
_entry.id   AF-A0A316BAJ8-F1
#
_cell.length_a   1.000
_cell.length_b   1.000
_cell.length_c   1.000
_cell.angle_alpha   90.00
_cell.angle_beta   90.00
_cell.angle_gamma   90.00
#
_symmetry.space_group_name_H-M   'P 1'
#
loop_
_entity.id
_entity.type
_entity.pdbx_description
1 polymer ?
#
loop_
_entity_poly.entity_id
_entity_poly.type
_entity_poly.pdbx_seq_one_letter_code
_entity_poly.pdbx_strand_id
1 'polypeptide(L)'
;MTEQKNGLSRLCLAGFILSISPVLLLPLCLMFGYTVLYAFLVLPLIGFIVSIIGLVSAKKKGKTGGVFGIWGIVFPSIGAVLLAVFFLILYMAGSGNRAMAKGEMYSMGRVSEVTNADYDVSEYRIPKGYDFNSLGITVSEADLKTYAGSKLETISSESDLSVKGTYNKYDFLIVRSDRFYDWFLNNNYQGPPYSFGDDYIYHGELGMEWMIEMAPLAIYKDPSDKFIIITNCNDYKVITEFFA
;
A
#
# COMPACT_ATOMS: atom_id res chain seq x y z
N MET A 1 27.39 -46.18 -25.59
CA MET A 1 26.26 -46.45 -24.65
C MET A 1 26.50 -45.88 -23.25
N THR A 2 27.73 -45.89 -22.75
CA THR A 2 28.10 -45.39 -21.40
C THR A 2 27.97 -43.87 -21.28
N GLU A 3 28.35 -43.10 -22.31
CA GLU A 3 28.22 -41.62 -22.30
C GLU A 3 26.76 -41.13 -22.25
N GLN A 4 25.85 -41.78 -22.98
CA GLN A 4 24.44 -41.40 -23.02
C GLN A 4 23.74 -41.66 -21.67
N LYS A 5 24.13 -42.70 -20.95
CA LYS A 5 23.70 -42.96 -19.56
C LYS A 5 24.21 -41.90 -18.58
N ASN A 6 25.44 -41.43 -18.75
CA ASN A 6 26.03 -40.40 -17.90
C ASN A 6 25.38 -39.02 -18.12
N GLY A 7 25.02 -38.66 -19.36
CA GLY A 7 24.30 -37.42 -19.67
C GLY A 7 22.89 -37.37 -19.05
N LEU A 8 22.16 -38.49 -19.12
CA LEU A 8 20.80 -38.59 -18.57
C LEU A 8 20.78 -38.56 -17.03
N SER A 9 21.78 -39.18 -16.39
CA SER A 9 21.98 -39.11 -14.94
C SER A 9 22.24 -37.69 -14.44
N ARG A 10 23.01 -36.89 -15.19
CA ARG A 10 23.30 -35.49 -14.83
C ARG A 10 22.06 -34.59 -14.99
N LEU A 11 21.24 -34.81 -16.01
CA LEU A 11 19.98 -34.08 -16.22
C LEU A 11 18.95 -34.36 -15.11
N CYS A 12 18.78 -35.62 -14.70
CA CYS A 12 17.90 -35.96 -13.58
C CYS A 12 18.43 -35.43 -12.24
N LEU A 13 19.75 -35.41 -12.02
CA LEU A 13 20.35 -34.81 -10.82
C LEU A 13 20.14 -33.29 -10.79
N ALA A 14 20.28 -32.61 -11.93
CA ALA A 14 19.99 -31.18 -12.04
C ALA A 14 18.50 -30.89 -11.76
N GLY A 15 17.58 -31.69 -12.32
CA GLY A 15 16.15 -31.60 -12.00
C GLY A 15 15.86 -31.81 -10.51
N PHE A 16 16.53 -32.77 -9.87
CA PHE A 16 16.41 -33.04 -8.44
C PHE A 16 16.87 -31.83 -7.59
N ILE A 17 18.05 -31.28 -7.87
CA ILE A 17 18.58 -30.10 -7.17
C ILE A 17 17.64 -28.90 -7.37
N LEU A 18 17.17 -28.67 -8.59
CA LEU A 18 16.22 -27.59 -8.90
C LEU A 18 14.86 -27.78 -8.24
N SER A 19 14.42 -29.01 -8.01
CA SER A 19 13.16 -29.30 -7.31
C SER A 19 13.24 -29.15 -5.79
N ILE A 20 14.44 -29.22 -5.20
CA ILE A 20 14.66 -29.00 -3.76
C ILE A 20 14.87 -27.52 -3.43
N SER A 21 15.41 -26.74 -4.38
CA SER A 21 15.62 -25.29 -4.22
C SER A 21 14.38 -24.52 -3.70
N PRO A 22 13.14 -24.80 -4.14
CA PRO A 22 11.94 -24.17 -3.59
C PRO A 22 11.64 -24.53 -2.13
N VAL A 23 12.05 -25.72 -1.67
CA VAL A 23 11.89 -26.15 -0.26
C VAL A 23 12.85 -25.38 0.65
N LEU A 24 13.99 -24.92 0.14
CA LEU A 24 14.88 -24.03 0.89
C LEU A 24 14.32 -22.61 1.03
N LEU A 25 13.36 -22.23 0.18
CA LEU A 25 12.66 -20.95 0.23
C LEU A 25 11.38 -21.01 1.07
N LEU A 26 10.99 -22.18 1.59
CA LEU A 26 9.79 -22.36 2.41
C LEU A 26 9.69 -21.38 3.61
N PRO A 27 10.79 -21.06 4.32
CA PRO A 27 10.75 -20.06 5.39
C PRO A 27 10.38 -18.65 4.91
N LEU A 28 10.81 -18.28 3.69
CA LEU A 28 10.40 -17.03 3.05
C LEU A 28 8.92 -17.08 2.65
N CYS A 29 8.45 -18.20 2.11
CA CYS A 29 7.05 -18.34 1.66
C CYS A 29 6.03 -18.30 2.79
N LEU A 30 6.39 -18.79 3.99
CA LEU A 30 5.54 -18.70 5.18
C LEU A 30 5.25 -17.25 5.60
N MET A 31 6.05 -16.27 5.17
CA MET A 31 5.79 -14.86 5.44
C MET A 31 4.77 -14.20 4.49
N PHE A 32 4.36 -14.87 3.41
CA PHE A 32 3.53 -14.28 2.35
C PHE A 32 2.17 -14.99 2.15
N GLY A 33 1.76 -15.83 3.11
CA GLY A 33 0.43 -16.44 3.15
C GLY A 33 0.28 -17.79 2.42
N TYR A 34 -0.81 -18.49 2.72
CA TYR A 34 -1.04 -19.90 2.35
C TYR A 34 -1.26 -20.18 0.86
N THR A 35 -1.78 -19.21 0.09
CA THR A 35 -2.03 -19.35 -1.37
C THR A 35 -0.73 -19.38 -2.18
N VAL A 36 0.26 -18.57 -1.79
CA VAL A 36 1.60 -18.57 -2.39
C VAL A 36 2.32 -19.88 -2.05
N LEU A 37 2.14 -20.38 -0.82
CA LEU A 37 2.66 -21.66 -0.35
C LEU A 37 2.19 -22.85 -1.20
N TYR A 38 0.91 -22.86 -1.62
CA TYR A 38 0.33 -23.94 -2.43
C TYR A 38 0.96 -24.04 -3.83
N ALA A 39 1.13 -22.91 -4.52
CA ALA A 39 1.83 -22.88 -5.82
C ALA A 39 3.31 -23.30 -5.66
N PHE A 40 3.93 -22.93 -4.53
CA PHE A 40 5.32 -23.25 -4.18
C PHE A 40 5.57 -24.72 -3.84
N LEU A 41 4.61 -25.42 -3.26
CA LEU A 41 4.77 -26.82 -2.88
C LEU A 41 4.37 -27.75 -4.03
N VAL A 42 3.26 -27.46 -4.71
CA VAL A 42 2.66 -28.39 -5.68
C VAL A 42 3.46 -28.48 -6.98
N LEU A 43 3.90 -27.35 -7.56
CA LEU A 43 4.65 -27.34 -8.82
C LEU A 43 6.03 -28.03 -8.71
N PRO A 44 6.83 -27.77 -7.67
CA PRO A 44 8.09 -28.49 -7.46
C PRO A 44 7.89 -29.96 -7.10
N LEU A 45 6.83 -30.31 -6.33
CA LEU A 45 6.49 -31.72 -6.09
C LEU A 45 6.18 -32.45 -7.40
N ILE A 46 5.39 -31.83 -8.29
CA ILE A 46 5.07 -32.41 -9.60
C ILE A 46 6.36 -32.59 -10.41
N GLY A 47 7.24 -31.59 -10.45
CA GLY A 47 8.55 -31.68 -11.12
C GLY A 47 9.45 -32.78 -10.53
N PHE A 48 9.44 -32.95 -9.20
CA PHE A 48 10.16 -34.00 -8.49
C PHE A 48 9.63 -35.40 -8.84
N ILE A 49 8.31 -35.59 -8.81
CA ILE A 49 7.65 -36.85 -9.18
C ILE A 49 7.95 -37.21 -10.64
N VAL A 50 7.86 -36.25 -11.56
CA VAL A 50 8.18 -36.43 -12.99
C VAL A 50 9.66 -36.80 -13.19
N SER A 51 10.57 -36.19 -12.43
CA SER A 51 12.00 -36.50 -12.47
C SER A 51 12.31 -37.92 -11.96
N ILE A 52 11.64 -38.38 -10.90
CA ILE A 52 11.77 -39.76 -10.39
C ILE A 52 11.22 -40.77 -11.40
N ILE A 53 10.04 -40.51 -11.97
CA ILE A 53 9.44 -41.36 -13.00
C ILE A 53 10.39 -41.46 -14.21
N GLY A 54 10.97 -40.33 -14.63
CA GLY A 54 11.98 -40.29 -15.70
C GLY A 54 13.22 -41.13 -15.40
N LEU A 55 13.76 -41.05 -14.18
CA LEU A 55 14.91 -41.83 -13.74
C LEU A 55 14.63 -43.34 -13.73
N VAL A 56 13.44 -43.75 -13.25
CA VAL A 56 13.01 -45.15 -13.20
C VAL A 56 12.74 -45.70 -14.61
N SER A 57 12.07 -44.93 -15.48
CA SER A 57 11.77 -45.30 -16.86
C SER A 57 13.02 -45.38 -17.74
N ALA A 58 14.00 -44.49 -17.54
CA ALA A 58 15.29 -44.53 -18.22
C ALA A 58 16.07 -45.84 -17.93
N LYS A 59 15.91 -46.39 -16.72
CA LYS A 59 16.52 -47.66 -16.32
C LYS A 59 15.89 -48.88 -17.01
N LYS A 60 14.62 -48.79 -17.44
CA LYS A 60 13.83 -49.91 -18.03
C LYS A 60 13.70 -49.85 -19.56
N LYS A 61 13.55 -48.67 -20.20
CA LYS A 61 13.42 -48.52 -21.67
C LYS A 61 14.00 -47.16 -22.12
N GLY A 62 15.19 -47.18 -22.72
CA GLY A 62 16.04 -45.99 -22.90
C GLY A 62 15.55 -44.84 -23.80
N LYS A 63 14.43 -44.95 -24.54
CA LYS A 63 13.92 -43.86 -25.39
C LYS A 63 12.90 -42.94 -24.70
N THR A 64 12.05 -43.48 -23.82
CA THR A 64 11.02 -42.68 -23.12
C THR A 64 11.59 -41.87 -21.96
N GLY A 65 12.66 -42.34 -21.31
CA GLY A 65 13.29 -41.63 -20.17
C GLY A 65 13.89 -40.26 -20.50
N GLY A 66 14.26 -40.00 -21.76
CA GLY A 66 14.79 -38.70 -22.18
C GLY A 66 13.75 -37.58 -22.16
N VAL A 67 12.51 -37.86 -22.57
CA VAL A 67 11.41 -36.89 -22.56
C VAL A 67 11.05 -36.49 -21.13
N PHE A 68 10.96 -37.46 -20.22
CA PHE A 68 10.71 -37.18 -18.79
C PHE A 68 11.85 -36.41 -18.12
N GLY A 69 13.11 -36.63 -18.52
CA GLY A 69 14.25 -35.85 -18.03
C GLY A 69 14.21 -34.38 -18.46
N ILE A 70 13.78 -34.09 -19.68
CA ILE A 70 13.60 -32.70 -20.17
C ILE A 70 12.47 -32.02 -19.38
N TRP A 71 11.31 -32.68 -19.22
CA TRP A 71 10.20 -32.13 -18.44
C TRP A 71 10.54 -31.90 -16.97
N GLY A 72 11.39 -32.76 -16.38
CA GLY A 72 11.91 -32.60 -15.03
C GLY A 72 12.75 -31.33 -14.80
N ILE A 73 13.26 -30.70 -15.87
CA ILE A 73 13.98 -29.41 -15.80
C ILE A 73 13.06 -28.25 -16.19
N VAL A 74 12.21 -28.44 -17.20
CA VAL A 74 11.32 -27.40 -17.72
C VAL A 74 10.31 -26.95 -16.64
N PHE A 75 9.68 -27.88 -15.92
CA PHE A 75 8.68 -27.52 -14.91
C PHE A 75 9.25 -26.69 -13.74
N PRO A 76 10.38 -27.07 -13.10
CA PRO A 76 11.02 -26.23 -12.10
C PRO A 76 11.47 -24.87 -12.63
N SER A 77 11.95 -24.82 -13.89
CA SER A 77 12.42 -23.58 -14.51
C SER A 77 11.27 -22.57 -14.74
N ILE A 78 10.12 -23.05 -15.21
CA ILE A 78 8.90 -22.22 -15.34
C ILE A 78 8.46 -21.71 -13.96
N GLY A 79 8.48 -22.57 -12.94
CA GLY A 79 8.19 -22.17 -11.57
C GLY A 79 9.12 -21.06 -11.06
N ALA A 80 10.43 -21.18 -11.31
CA ALA A 80 11.42 -20.18 -10.92
C ALA A 80 11.26 -18.84 -11.65
N VAL A 81 10.86 -18.85 -12.93
CA VAL A 81 10.59 -17.61 -13.68
C VAL A 81 9.32 -16.93 -13.16
N LEU A 82 8.24 -17.69 -12.96
CA LEU A 82 7.01 -17.15 -12.37
C LEU A 82 7.27 -16.56 -10.99
N LEU A 83 8.19 -17.17 -10.23
CA LEU A 83 8.62 -16.68 -8.94
C LEU A 83 9.34 -15.34 -9.02
N ALA A 84 10.33 -15.22 -9.92
CA ALA A 84 11.06 -13.99 -10.11
C ALA A 84 10.13 -12.85 -10.52
N VAL A 85 9.15 -13.13 -11.38
CA VAL A 85 8.10 -12.17 -11.77
C VAL A 85 7.22 -11.79 -10.58
N PHE A 86 6.81 -12.75 -9.75
CA PHE A 86 6.02 -12.47 -8.55
C PHE A 86 6.78 -11.59 -7.54
N PHE A 87 8.06 -11.89 -7.27
CA PHE A 87 8.90 -11.04 -6.41
C PHE A 87 9.12 -9.65 -7.00
N LEU A 88 9.25 -9.53 -8.33
CA LEU A 88 9.34 -8.24 -9.00
C LEU A 88 8.06 -7.42 -8.80
N ILE A 89 6.89 -8.04 -8.96
CA ILE A 89 5.59 -7.38 -8.72
C ILE A 89 5.46 -6.96 -7.26
N LEU A 90 5.82 -7.83 -6.30
CA LEU A 90 5.82 -7.50 -4.88
C LEU A 90 6.80 -6.38 -4.54
N TYR A 91 8.00 -6.39 -5.13
CA TYR A 91 8.98 -5.33 -4.95
C TYR A 91 8.46 -3.99 -5.49
N MET A 92 7.83 -3.99 -6.66
CA MET A 92 7.22 -2.79 -7.22
C MET A 92 6.05 -2.29 -6.35
N ALA A 93 5.18 -3.18 -5.88
CA ALA A 93 4.10 -2.84 -4.94
C ALA A 93 4.64 -2.26 -3.62
N GLY A 94 5.65 -2.91 -3.02
CA GLY A 94 6.29 -2.45 -1.79
C GLY A 94 7.10 -1.16 -1.94
N SER A 95 7.61 -0.86 -3.14
CA SER A 95 8.32 0.40 -3.41
C SER A 95 7.37 1.61 -3.41
N GLY A 96 6.11 1.42 -3.83
CA GLY A 96 5.05 2.42 -3.68
C GLY A 96 4.79 2.78 -2.22
N ASN A 97 4.87 1.80 -1.32
CA ASN A 97 4.59 1.98 0.11
C ASN A 97 5.57 2.92 0.83
N ARG A 98 6.83 3.04 0.37
CA ARG A 98 7.79 3.98 0.96
C ARG A 98 7.51 5.44 0.59
N ALA A 99 6.77 5.69 -0.48
CA ALA A 99 6.30 7.02 -0.82
C ALA A 99 5.09 7.42 0.04
N MET A 100 4.22 6.45 0.38
CA MET A 100 3.04 6.67 1.22
C MET A 100 3.40 7.21 2.61
N ALA A 101 4.37 6.59 3.29
CA ALA A 101 4.80 6.97 4.65
C ALA A 101 5.42 8.39 4.80
N LYS A 102 5.46 9.19 3.72
CA LYS A 102 5.95 10.58 3.73
C LYS A 102 4.85 11.64 3.62
N GLY A 103 3.59 11.26 3.39
CA GLY A 103 2.49 12.22 3.24
C GLY A 103 2.10 12.87 4.56
N GLU A 104 1.64 14.13 4.51
CA GLU A 104 1.25 14.90 5.70
C GLU A 104 0.11 14.23 6.48
N MET A 105 -0.82 13.58 5.76
CA MET A 105 -1.98 12.87 6.33
C MET A 105 -1.59 11.69 7.22
N TYR A 106 -0.57 10.91 6.85
CA TYR A 106 -0.16 9.70 7.59
C TYR A 106 0.28 10.01 9.02
N SER A 107 0.89 11.18 9.21
CA SER A 107 1.34 11.61 10.53
C SER A 107 0.23 12.08 11.47
N MET A 108 -1.00 12.27 10.97
CA MET A 108 -2.15 12.72 11.76
C MET A 108 -2.82 11.56 12.53
N GLY A 109 -2.57 10.30 12.18
CA GLY A 109 -3.25 9.16 12.78
C GLY A 109 -4.73 9.05 12.38
N ARG A 110 -5.58 8.62 13.33
CA ARG A 110 -7.02 8.32 13.11
C ARG A 110 -7.91 9.27 13.90
N VAL A 111 -9.14 9.51 13.41
CA VAL A 111 -10.15 10.25 14.18
C VAL A 111 -10.29 9.69 15.60
N SER A 112 -10.17 10.57 16.61
CA SER A 112 -10.36 10.29 18.02
C SER A 112 -11.80 9.84 18.31
N GLU A 113 -11.98 8.84 19.19
CA GLU A 113 -13.31 8.32 19.55
C GLU A 113 -14.09 9.26 20.47
N VAL A 114 -13.40 10.16 21.19
CA VAL A 114 -14.03 11.12 22.09
C VAL A 114 -14.82 12.16 21.29
N THR A 115 -16.11 12.27 21.57
CA THR A 115 -17.04 13.17 20.87
C THR A 115 -17.86 13.97 21.88
N ASN A 116 -17.80 15.29 21.80
CA ASN A 116 -18.72 16.17 22.52
C ASN A 116 -19.90 16.55 21.60
N ALA A 117 -21.07 15.96 21.83
CA ALA A 117 -22.23 16.15 20.96
C ALA A 117 -23.03 17.44 21.24
N ASP A 118 -22.67 18.22 22.27
CA ASP A 118 -23.38 19.46 22.63
C ASP A 118 -23.11 20.61 21.65
N TYR A 119 -22.13 20.45 20.76
CA TYR A 119 -21.72 21.44 19.77
C TYR A 119 -22.10 20.95 18.38
N ASP A 120 -22.69 21.84 17.57
CA ASP A 120 -22.95 21.57 16.16
C ASP A 120 -21.83 22.16 15.31
N VAL A 121 -21.22 21.30 14.48
CA VAL A 121 -20.15 21.68 13.54
C VAL A 121 -20.59 21.47 12.08
N SER A 122 -21.87 21.21 11.84
CA SER A 122 -22.41 20.91 10.51
C SER A 122 -22.17 22.06 9.51
N GLU A 123 -22.18 23.31 9.96
CA GLU A 123 -21.91 24.48 9.13
C GLU A 123 -20.47 24.53 8.58
N TYR A 124 -19.51 23.93 9.30
CA TYR A 124 -18.11 23.87 8.91
C TYR A 124 -17.79 22.61 8.10
N ARG A 125 -18.62 21.57 8.13
CA ARG A 125 -18.36 20.35 7.37
C ARG A 125 -18.46 20.60 5.87
N ILE A 126 -17.55 19.99 5.11
CA ILE A 126 -17.60 20.06 3.65
C ILE A 126 -18.79 19.22 3.16
N PRO A 127 -19.73 19.82 2.41
CA PRO A 127 -20.86 19.08 1.88
C PRO A 127 -20.45 18.21 0.70
N LYS A 128 -21.14 17.07 0.56
CA LYS A 128 -20.92 16.15 -0.57
C LYS A 128 -20.99 16.88 -1.92
N GLY A 129 -19.95 16.74 -2.73
CA GLY A 129 -19.85 17.38 -4.05
C GLY A 129 -19.46 18.86 -4.02
N TYR A 130 -18.90 19.35 -2.91
CA TYR A 130 -18.34 20.71 -2.84
C TYR A 130 -17.27 20.94 -3.92
N ASP A 131 -17.47 21.96 -4.75
CA ASP A 131 -16.53 22.33 -5.81
C ASP A 131 -15.63 23.48 -5.36
N PHE A 132 -14.43 23.14 -4.90
CA PHE A 132 -13.41 24.10 -4.50
C PHE A 132 -13.03 25.09 -5.62
N ASN A 133 -13.18 24.70 -6.89
CA ASN A 133 -12.85 25.56 -8.04
C ASN A 133 -13.91 26.64 -8.29
N SER A 134 -15.13 26.45 -7.78
CA SER A 134 -16.26 27.36 -8.00
C SER A 134 -16.18 28.64 -7.14
N LEU A 135 -15.29 28.67 -6.14
CA LEU A 135 -15.20 29.77 -5.18
C LEU A 135 -14.65 31.06 -5.80
N GLY A 136 -13.83 30.96 -6.85
CA GLY A 136 -13.16 32.12 -7.46
C GLY A 136 -12.24 32.88 -6.48
N ILE A 137 -11.81 32.20 -5.41
CA ILE A 137 -10.95 32.74 -4.35
C ILE A 137 -9.50 32.38 -4.69
N THR A 138 -8.58 33.32 -4.44
CA THR A 138 -7.13 33.06 -4.47
C THR A 138 -6.58 33.32 -3.08
N VAL A 139 -5.77 32.40 -2.59
CA VAL A 139 -5.18 32.47 -1.24
C VAL A 139 -3.68 32.55 -1.38
N SER A 140 -3.03 33.51 -0.72
CA SER A 140 -1.56 33.58 -0.78
C SER A 140 -0.91 32.63 0.24
N GLU A 141 0.36 32.26 0.01
CA GLU A 141 1.16 31.57 1.03
C GLU A 141 1.25 32.39 2.33
N ALA A 142 1.35 33.71 2.23
CA ALA A 142 1.38 34.60 3.39
C ALA A 142 0.07 34.52 4.18
N ASP A 143 -1.09 34.53 3.52
CA ASP A 143 -2.39 34.40 4.18
C ASP A 143 -2.52 33.06 4.90
N LEU A 144 -2.06 31.98 4.26
CA LEU A 144 -2.02 30.64 4.86
C LEU A 144 -1.20 30.64 6.16
N LYS A 145 0.03 31.17 6.12
CA LYS A 145 0.92 31.20 7.28
C LYS A 145 0.39 32.09 8.40
N THR A 146 -0.18 33.24 8.07
CA THR A 146 -0.80 34.13 9.04
C THR A 146 -2.01 33.46 9.70
N TYR A 147 -2.89 32.84 8.92
CA TYR A 147 -4.04 32.13 9.45
C TYR A 147 -3.60 30.96 10.36
N ALA A 148 -2.68 30.13 9.87
CA ALA A 148 -2.15 28.99 10.63
C ALA A 148 -1.47 29.41 11.93
N GLY A 149 -0.62 30.44 11.90
CA GLY A 149 0.05 30.97 13.09
C GLY A 149 -0.90 31.64 14.09
N SER A 150 -2.11 32.00 13.68
CA SER A 150 -3.14 32.55 14.58
C SER A 150 -3.99 31.48 15.26
N LYS A 151 -4.06 30.27 14.69
CA LYS A 151 -4.93 29.18 15.15
C LYS A 151 -4.18 28.04 15.81
N LEU A 152 -3.00 27.68 15.31
CA LEU A 152 -2.21 26.57 15.81
C LEU A 152 -1.34 27.01 16.99
N GLU A 153 -1.28 26.17 18.02
CA GLU A 153 -0.38 26.34 19.16
C GLU A 153 1.05 25.98 18.80
N THR A 154 1.23 24.95 17.97
CA THR A 154 2.54 24.52 17.48
C THR A 154 2.47 24.23 15.99
N ILE A 155 3.59 24.44 15.30
CA ILE A 155 3.74 24.11 13.88
C ILE A 155 4.82 23.03 13.74
N SER A 156 4.48 21.97 13.02
CA SER A 156 5.33 20.79 12.80
C SER A 156 5.82 20.66 11.36
N SER A 157 5.13 21.26 10.40
CA SER A 157 5.51 21.29 8.99
C SER A 157 4.82 22.44 8.26
N GLU A 158 5.49 22.99 7.25
CA GLU A 158 4.96 24.06 6.40
C GLU A 158 5.36 23.84 4.94
N SER A 159 4.46 24.22 4.03
CA SER A 159 4.68 24.33 2.60
C SER A 159 3.96 25.57 2.04
N ASP A 160 4.03 25.78 0.72
CA ASP A 160 3.26 26.81 0.01
C ASP A 160 1.77 26.47 -0.14
N LEU A 161 1.40 25.20 0.12
CA LEU A 161 0.05 24.66 -0.03
C LEU A 161 -0.65 24.41 1.31
N SER A 162 0.12 24.03 2.34
CA SER A 162 -0.38 23.54 3.61
C SER A 162 0.51 23.89 4.81
N VAL A 163 -0.11 23.93 6.00
CA VAL A 163 0.58 24.03 7.29
C VAL A 163 0.00 22.99 8.24
N LYS A 164 0.87 22.21 8.88
CA LYS A 164 0.49 21.19 9.86
C LYS A 164 0.97 21.58 11.25
N GLY A 165 0.10 21.41 12.23
CA GLY A 165 0.41 21.72 13.62
C GLY A 165 -0.59 21.14 14.59
N THR A 166 -0.60 21.66 15.81
CA THR A 166 -1.52 21.21 16.86
C THR A 166 -2.35 22.35 17.44
N TYR A 167 -3.56 22.01 17.87
CA TYR A 167 -4.44 22.87 18.67
C TYR A 167 -5.12 21.99 19.73
N ASN A 168 -5.05 22.39 21.01
CA ASN A 168 -5.57 21.62 22.15
C ASN A 168 -5.20 20.12 22.12
N LYS A 169 -3.92 19.83 21.79
CA LYS A 169 -3.32 18.48 21.66
C LYS A 169 -3.80 17.64 20.47
N TYR A 170 -4.71 18.13 19.65
CA TYR A 170 -5.12 17.47 18.41
C TYR A 170 -4.31 17.98 17.23
N ASP A 171 -4.09 17.12 16.25
CA ASP A 171 -3.40 17.50 15.02
C ASP A 171 -4.39 18.17 14.06
N PHE A 172 -3.95 19.29 13.50
CA PHE A 172 -4.67 20.04 12.48
C PHE A 172 -3.76 20.32 11.30
N LEU A 173 -4.32 20.14 10.13
CA LEU A 173 -3.69 20.43 8.85
C LEU A 173 -4.56 21.44 8.12
N ILE A 174 -3.96 22.57 7.77
CA ILE A 174 -4.61 23.69 7.12
C ILE A 174 -4.10 23.73 5.69
N VAL A 175 -5.00 23.65 4.72
CA VAL A 175 -4.69 23.62 3.28
C VAL A 175 -5.41 24.77 2.61
N ARG A 176 -4.77 25.42 1.64
CA ARG A 176 -5.44 26.46 0.84
C ARG A 176 -6.56 25.87 -0.01
N SER A 177 -7.74 26.47 0.02
CA SER A 177 -8.89 25.96 -0.75
C SER A 177 -8.65 26.00 -2.26
N ASP A 178 -7.98 27.04 -2.76
CA ASP A 178 -7.64 27.22 -4.18
C ASP A 178 -6.62 26.21 -4.73
N ARG A 179 -5.88 25.53 -3.84
CA ARG A 179 -4.87 24.52 -4.18
C ARG A 179 -5.12 23.17 -3.52
N PHE A 180 -6.31 22.95 -3.00
CA PHE A 180 -6.65 21.72 -2.29
C PHE A 180 -6.44 20.49 -3.16
N TYR A 181 -6.83 20.56 -4.45
CA TYR A 181 -6.63 19.47 -5.41
C TYR A 181 -5.15 19.11 -5.60
N ASP A 182 -4.29 20.12 -5.82
CA ASP A 182 -2.85 19.93 -6.00
C ASP A 182 -2.22 19.32 -4.74
N TRP A 183 -2.56 19.88 -3.57
CA TRP A 183 -2.10 19.35 -2.30
C TRP A 183 -2.53 17.91 -2.10
N PHE A 184 -3.79 17.59 -2.41
CA PHE A 184 -4.36 16.26 -2.26
C PHE A 184 -3.66 15.24 -3.15
N LEU A 185 -3.44 15.55 -4.43
CA LEU A 185 -2.70 14.66 -5.34
C LEU A 185 -1.26 14.39 -4.87
N ASN A 186 -0.61 15.41 -4.29
CA ASN A 186 0.74 15.28 -3.76
C ASN A 186 0.81 14.46 -2.46
N ASN A 187 -0.29 14.37 -1.72
CA ASN A 187 -0.36 13.71 -0.42
C ASN A 187 -1.14 12.38 -0.41
N ASN A 188 -1.92 12.09 -1.46
CA ASN A 188 -2.73 10.87 -1.59
C ASN A 188 -2.23 9.98 -2.73
N TYR A 189 -1.01 9.46 -2.59
CA TYR A 189 -0.45 8.52 -3.57
C TYR A 189 -1.01 7.10 -3.31
N GLN A 190 -2.13 6.79 -3.96
CA GLN A 190 -2.80 5.48 -4.04
C GLN A 190 -3.41 4.95 -2.72
N GLY A 191 -4.57 5.51 -2.36
CA GLY A 191 -5.55 4.90 -1.44
C GLY A 191 -6.86 4.49 -2.15
N PRO A 192 -7.82 3.88 -1.44
CA PRO A 192 -9.18 3.67 -1.95
C PRO A 192 -9.78 4.99 -2.49
N PRO A 193 -10.73 4.94 -3.44
CA PRO A 193 -11.27 6.14 -4.05
C PRO A 193 -12.00 6.99 -3.01
N TYR A 194 -11.36 8.07 -2.57
CA TYR A 194 -12.07 9.21 -1.98
C TYR A 194 -12.95 9.83 -3.07
N SER A 195 -14.19 10.15 -2.74
CA SER A 195 -15.02 11.00 -3.60
C SER A 195 -14.82 12.45 -3.15
N PHE A 196 -14.37 13.31 -4.08
CA PHE A 196 -14.21 14.74 -3.82
C PHE A 196 -15.47 15.33 -3.18
N GLY A 197 -15.29 16.01 -2.04
CA GLY A 197 -16.36 16.69 -1.31
C GLY A 197 -16.99 15.87 -0.18
N ASP A 198 -16.51 14.67 0.14
CA ASP A 198 -16.94 14.00 1.37
C ASP A 198 -16.31 14.66 2.60
N ASP A 199 -16.98 14.58 3.75
CA ASP A 199 -16.55 15.15 5.04
C ASP A 199 -15.44 14.35 5.74
N TYR A 200 -14.94 13.29 5.10
CA TYR A 200 -13.84 12.46 5.59
C TYR A 200 -12.88 12.01 4.49
N ILE A 201 -11.57 12.12 4.70
CA ILE A 201 -10.54 11.45 3.88
C ILE A 201 -10.13 10.14 4.56
N TYR A 202 -10.14 9.05 3.78
CA TYR A 202 -9.51 7.80 4.19
C TYR A 202 -8.07 7.79 3.68
N HIS A 203 -7.12 7.64 4.60
CA HIS A 203 -5.77 7.21 4.26
C HIS A 203 -5.56 5.79 4.77
N GLY A 204 -4.63 5.05 4.19
CA GLY A 204 -4.40 3.68 4.60
C GLY A 204 -2.95 3.28 4.56
N GLU A 205 -2.53 2.49 5.55
CA GLU A 205 -1.27 1.79 5.52
C GLU A 205 -1.48 0.42 4.86
N LEU A 206 -0.67 0.11 3.85
CA LEU A 206 -0.61 -1.26 3.33
C LEU A 206 0.12 -2.13 4.36
N GLY A 207 -0.66 -2.73 5.27
CA GLY A 207 -0.18 -3.74 6.20
C GLY A 207 0.15 -5.07 5.52
N MET A 208 0.95 -5.91 6.19
CA MET A 208 1.16 -7.30 5.75
C MET A 208 -0.18 -8.05 5.79
N GLU A 209 -0.50 -8.72 4.69
CA GLU A 209 -1.73 -9.50 4.42
C GLU A 209 -3.00 -8.68 4.16
N TRP A 210 -3.12 -8.08 2.96
CA TRP A 210 -4.38 -7.76 2.26
C TRP A 210 -5.43 -6.89 2.99
N MET A 211 -5.16 -6.40 4.20
CA MET A 211 -6.00 -5.47 4.92
C MET A 211 -5.47 -4.06 4.75
N ILE A 212 -6.22 -3.25 4.01
CA ILE A 212 -6.05 -1.80 4.03
C ILE A 212 -6.68 -1.33 5.33
N GLU A 213 -5.88 -1.04 6.35
CA GLU A 213 -6.39 -0.30 7.51
C GLU A 213 -6.65 1.13 7.08
N MET A 214 -7.92 1.49 6.91
CA MET A 214 -8.32 2.83 6.55
C MET A 214 -8.48 3.66 7.82
N ALA A 215 -7.68 4.71 7.97
CA ALA A 215 -7.83 5.71 9.01
C ALA A 215 -8.59 6.92 8.43
N PRO A 216 -9.80 7.22 8.94
CA PRO A 216 -10.50 8.43 8.55
C PRO A 216 -9.82 9.66 9.17
N LEU A 217 -9.87 10.79 8.45
CA LEU A 217 -9.62 12.14 8.92
C LEU A 217 -10.83 13.00 8.58
N ALA A 218 -11.29 13.83 9.50
CA ALA A 218 -12.42 14.72 9.26
C ALA A 218 -11.99 15.98 8.49
N ILE A 219 -12.86 16.50 7.63
CA ILE A 219 -12.59 17.67 6.79
C ILE A 219 -13.65 18.76 7.02
N TYR A 220 -13.16 19.98 7.19
CA TYR A 220 -13.96 21.17 7.42
C TYR A 220 -13.49 22.31 6.51
N LYS A 221 -14.37 23.27 6.27
CA LYS A 221 -14.04 24.57 5.68
C LYS A 221 -14.04 25.62 6.79
N ASP A 222 -13.14 26.58 6.70
CA ASP A 222 -13.19 27.74 7.58
C ASP A 222 -14.35 28.68 7.19
N PRO A 223 -14.79 29.60 8.08
CA PRO A 223 -15.87 30.54 7.79
C PRO A 223 -15.64 31.43 6.56
N SER A 224 -14.40 31.64 6.14
CA SER A 224 -14.06 32.45 4.97
C SER A 224 -14.00 31.66 3.65
N ASP A 225 -14.17 30.34 3.68
CA ASP A 225 -14.00 29.41 2.56
C ASP A 225 -12.60 29.46 1.89
N LYS A 226 -11.62 30.09 2.54
CA LYS A 226 -10.23 30.21 2.05
C LYS A 226 -9.37 29.01 2.44
N PHE A 227 -9.72 28.32 3.51
CA PHE A 227 -8.90 27.27 4.10
C PHE A 227 -9.72 26.02 4.35
N ILE A 228 -9.12 24.88 4.01
CA ILE A 228 -9.62 23.55 4.29
C ILE A 228 -8.86 23.01 5.47
N ILE A 229 -9.60 22.56 6.47
CA ILE A 229 -9.07 22.09 7.75
C ILE A 229 -9.29 20.59 7.81
N ILE A 230 -8.20 19.83 7.93
CA ILE A 230 -8.20 18.38 8.06
C ILE A 230 -7.71 18.05 9.46
N THR A 231 -8.41 17.18 10.17
CA THR A 231 -8.07 16.84 11.56
C THR A 231 -8.41 15.40 11.93
N ASN A 232 -7.68 14.88 12.91
CA ASN A 232 -8.00 13.65 13.63
C ASN A 232 -8.92 13.90 14.85
N CYS A 233 -9.40 15.13 15.04
CA CYS A 233 -10.27 15.48 16.15
C CYS A 233 -11.74 15.13 15.85
N ASN A 234 -12.44 14.55 16.82
CA ASN A 234 -13.91 14.37 16.79
C ASN A 234 -14.62 15.13 17.92
N ASP A 235 -13.87 15.90 18.73
CA ASP A 235 -14.46 16.74 19.75
C ASP A 235 -15.00 18.01 19.11
N TYR A 236 -16.32 18.07 18.92
CA TYR A 236 -16.96 19.19 18.23
C TYR A 236 -16.77 20.52 18.94
N LYS A 237 -16.58 20.52 20.27
CA LYS A 237 -16.24 21.75 20.98
C LYS A 237 -14.91 22.30 20.53
N VAL A 238 -13.88 21.45 20.46
CA VAL A 238 -12.53 21.84 20.02
C VAL A 238 -12.58 22.35 18.58
N ILE A 239 -13.33 21.67 17.71
CA ILE A 239 -13.50 22.06 16.31
C ILE A 239 -14.19 23.43 16.21
N THR A 240 -15.28 23.66 16.94
CA THR A 240 -15.95 24.97 16.95
C THR A 240 -15.03 26.08 17.47
N GLU A 241 -14.30 25.83 18.56
CA GLU A 241 -13.36 26.81 19.13
C GLU A 241 -12.17 27.10 18.20
N PHE A 242 -11.75 26.12 17.39
CA PHE A 242 -10.73 26.35 16.36
C PHE A 242 -11.16 27.41 15.35
N PHE A 243 -12.46 27.50 15.04
CA PHE A 243 -13.01 28.48 14.09
C PHE A 243 -13.39 29.83 14.70
N ALA A 244 -13.55 29.91 16.03
CA ALA A 244 -13.87 31.14 16.77
C ALA A 244 -12.73 32.17 16.74
#